data_AF-A0A6N2LDY3-F1
#
_entry.id   AF-A0A6N2LDY3-F1
#
_cell.length_a   1.000
_cell.length_b   1.000
_cell.length_c   1.000
_cell.angle_alpha   90.00
_cell.angle_beta   90.00
_cell.angle_gamma   90.00
#
_symmetry.space_group_name_H-M   'P 1'
#
loop_
_entity.id
_entity.type
_entity.pdbx_description
1 polymer ?
#
loop_
_entity_poly.entity_id
_entity_poly.type
_entity_poly.pdbx_seq_one_letter_code
_entity_poly.pdbx_strand_id
1 'polypeptide(L)'
;MGFPRIQAAKALHFSGNTDIEAAINWIIDHENEPNVDPIPMIAVNIDIDSPRPAVQTTGDMEIKAQELRNQARKMKEDEEKRLEREREKAKRVAEDNERKRYLASRKAQKEEEKRAREKVRQKLEADKNERRRVLGLPPSASHTATIPSAHDKKNYVSVTSVSDAEQMMKVRSKVRFKLFLFMSGMLQRILTAKNSGKFVLAIHYSRIRLED
;
A
#
# COMPACT_ATOMS: atom_id res chain seq x y z
N MET A 1 -69.73 -10.63 -34.59
CA MET A 1 -70.63 -11.76 -34.86
C MET A 1 -72.11 -11.47 -34.61
N GLY A 2 -72.50 -10.28 -34.12
CA GLY A 2 -73.91 -9.85 -34.11
C GLY A 2 -74.83 -10.51 -33.07
N PHE A 3 -74.38 -11.56 -32.38
CA PHE A 3 -75.18 -12.27 -31.38
C PHE A 3 -75.46 -11.42 -30.12
N PRO A 4 -76.70 -11.42 -29.59
CA PRO A 4 -77.04 -10.82 -28.31
C PRO A 4 -76.15 -11.33 -27.17
N ARG A 5 -75.72 -10.42 -26.27
CA ARG A 5 -74.84 -10.74 -25.13
C ARG A 5 -75.39 -11.88 -24.26
N ILE A 6 -76.71 -11.93 -24.08
CA ILE A 6 -77.38 -12.94 -23.27
C ILE A 6 -77.26 -14.31 -23.94
N GLN A 7 -77.45 -14.38 -25.26
CA GLN A 7 -77.33 -15.63 -26.03
C GLN A 7 -75.88 -16.13 -26.05
N ALA A 8 -74.92 -15.24 -26.24
CA ALA A 8 -73.50 -15.57 -26.16
C ALA A 8 -73.10 -16.09 -24.77
N ALA A 9 -73.65 -15.51 -23.70
CA ALA A 9 -73.42 -15.99 -22.34
C ALA A 9 -74.05 -17.39 -22.09
N LYS A 10 -75.24 -17.66 -22.64
CA LYS A 10 -75.86 -19.01 -22.58
C LYS A 10 -74.99 -20.02 -23.29
N ALA A 11 -74.59 -19.70 -24.52
CA ALA A 11 -73.75 -20.56 -25.33
C ALA A 11 -72.45 -20.94 -24.65
N LEU A 12 -71.80 -19.96 -24.04
CA LEU A 12 -70.56 -20.14 -23.30
C LEU A 12 -70.79 -21.05 -22.07
N HIS A 13 -71.89 -20.83 -21.35
CA HIS A 13 -72.26 -21.67 -20.20
C HIS A 13 -72.54 -23.13 -20.59
N PHE A 14 -73.34 -23.35 -21.63
CA PHE A 14 -73.73 -24.71 -22.07
C PHE A 14 -72.62 -25.43 -22.85
N SER A 15 -71.70 -24.70 -23.49
CA SER A 15 -70.50 -25.28 -24.10
C SER A 15 -69.41 -25.61 -23.07
N GLY A 16 -69.57 -25.18 -21.81
CA GLY A 16 -68.61 -25.46 -20.74
C GLY A 16 -67.32 -24.66 -20.82
N ASN A 17 -67.31 -23.52 -21.53
CA ASN A 17 -66.14 -22.66 -21.71
C ASN A 17 -64.90 -23.34 -22.34
N THR A 18 -65.08 -24.47 -23.03
CA THR A 18 -63.97 -25.26 -23.58
C THR A 18 -63.45 -24.71 -24.90
N ASP A 19 -64.35 -24.47 -25.86
CA ASP A 19 -64.01 -24.02 -27.21
C ASP A 19 -65.01 -22.99 -27.74
N ILE A 20 -64.51 -22.06 -28.57
CA ILE A 20 -65.31 -21.00 -29.19
C ILE A 20 -66.28 -21.58 -30.23
N GLU A 21 -65.83 -22.54 -31.04
CA GLU A 21 -66.68 -23.18 -32.07
C GLU A 21 -67.84 -23.98 -31.46
N ALA A 22 -67.62 -24.61 -30.30
CA ALA A 22 -68.67 -25.31 -29.57
C ALA A 22 -69.76 -24.34 -29.08
N ALA A 23 -69.37 -23.13 -28.64
CA ALA A 23 -70.32 -22.09 -28.28
C ALA A 23 -71.07 -21.56 -29.52
N ILE A 24 -70.38 -21.38 -30.66
CA ILE A 24 -71.03 -20.93 -31.91
C ILE A 24 -72.06 -21.97 -32.40
N ASN A 25 -71.72 -23.26 -32.39
CA ASN A 25 -72.65 -24.33 -32.77
C ASN A 25 -73.89 -24.34 -31.85
N TRP A 26 -73.70 -24.15 -30.54
CA TRP A 26 -74.82 -24.06 -29.60
C TRP A 26 -75.76 -22.89 -29.91
N ILE A 27 -75.23 -21.73 -30.28
CA ILE A 27 -76.03 -20.55 -30.66
C ILE A 27 -76.91 -20.85 -31.88
N ILE A 28 -76.33 -21.51 -32.89
CA ILE A 28 -77.03 -21.86 -34.14
C ILE A 28 -78.18 -22.82 -33.85
N ASP A 29 -77.94 -23.83 -33.01
CA ASP A 29 -78.95 -24.83 -32.67
C ASP A 29 -80.12 -24.26 -31.82
N HIS A 30 -79.90 -23.13 -31.14
CA HIS A 30 -80.86 -22.52 -30.19
C HIS A 30 -81.24 -21.07 -30.57
N GLU A 31 -81.16 -20.70 -31.84
CA GLU A 31 -81.39 -19.32 -32.30
C GLU A 31 -82.85 -18.84 -32.12
N ASN A 32 -83.82 -19.76 -32.16
CA ASN A 32 -85.25 -19.44 -32.12
C ASN A 32 -85.89 -19.50 -30.72
N GLU A 33 -85.12 -19.80 -29.67
CA GLU A 33 -85.64 -19.90 -28.30
C GLU A 33 -85.87 -18.51 -27.69
N PRO A 34 -87.05 -18.23 -27.11
CA PRO A 34 -87.33 -16.92 -26.51
C PRO A 34 -86.38 -16.66 -25.33
N ASN A 35 -85.69 -15.50 -25.35
CA ASN A 35 -84.70 -15.10 -24.34
C ASN A 35 -85.34 -14.70 -22.99
N VAL A 36 -86.07 -15.62 -22.36
CA VAL A 36 -86.91 -15.30 -21.19
C VAL A 36 -86.23 -15.63 -19.85
N ASP A 37 -85.31 -16.59 -19.80
CA ASP A 37 -84.71 -16.97 -18.52
C ASP A 37 -83.38 -16.26 -18.25
N PRO A 38 -83.26 -15.47 -17.16
CA PRO A 38 -82.01 -14.86 -16.76
C PRO A 38 -81.06 -15.95 -16.25
N ILE A 39 -79.91 -16.10 -16.92
CA ILE A 39 -78.83 -16.96 -16.43
C ILE A 39 -78.34 -16.36 -15.10
N PRO A 40 -78.29 -17.13 -14.00
CA PRO A 40 -77.66 -16.67 -12.78
C PRO A 40 -76.19 -16.40 -13.09
N MET A 41 -75.77 -15.14 -13.00
CA MET A 41 -74.37 -14.75 -13.13
C MET A 41 -73.61 -15.27 -11.90
N ILE A 42 -73.17 -16.52 -11.95
CA ILE A 42 -72.20 -17.04 -10.99
C ILE A 42 -70.86 -16.45 -11.42
N ALA A 43 -70.41 -15.43 -10.69
CA ALA A 43 -69.05 -14.93 -10.82
C ALA A 43 -68.13 -16.07 -10.37
N VAL A 44 -67.71 -16.92 -11.31
CA VAL A 44 -66.56 -17.77 -11.12
C VAL A 44 -65.39 -16.82 -11.05
N ASN A 45 -64.94 -16.54 -9.83
CA ASN A 45 -63.65 -15.94 -9.59
C ASN A 45 -62.65 -16.92 -10.21
N ILE A 46 -62.21 -16.62 -11.43
CA ILE A 46 -60.98 -17.21 -11.92
C ILE A 46 -59.95 -16.59 -10.99
N ASP A 47 -59.52 -17.36 -9.99
CA ASP A 47 -58.28 -17.12 -9.30
C ASP A 47 -57.20 -17.26 -10.37
N ILE A 48 -57.00 -16.17 -11.13
CA ILE A 48 -55.71 -15.91 -11.75
C ILE A 48 -54.82 -15.80 -10.52
N ASP A 49 -54.15 -16.90 -10.22
CA ASP A 49 -53.00 -16.96 -9.34
C ASP A 49 -51.91 -16.08 -9.98
N SER A 50 -52.16 -14.78 -9.97
CA SER A 50 -51.15 -13.78 -9.95
C SER A 50 -50.55 -13.98 -8.58
N PRO A 51 -49.32 -14.53 -8.47
CA PRO A 51 -48.71 -14.72 -7.18
C PRO A 51 -48.72 -13.35 -6.52
N ARG A 52 -49.58 -13.19 -5.53
CA ARG A 52 -49.52 -12.04 -4.63
C ARG A 52 -48.06 -12.02 -4.18
N PRO A 53 -47.27 -10.96 -4.42
CA PRO A 53 -45.88 -10.95 -3.99
C PRO A 53 -45.91 -10.95 -2.46
N ALA A 54 -45.89 -12.16 -1.91
CA ALA A 54 -45.84 -12.39 -0.49
C ALA A 54 -44.57 -11.69 -0.01
N VAL A 55 -44.75 -10.93 1.06
CA VAL A 55 -43.81 -10.01 1.73
C VAL A 55 -42.53 -10.72 2.24
N GLN A 56 -42.25 -11.95 1.80
CA GLN A 56 -41.11 -12.77 2.18
C GLN A 56 -39.94 -12.69 1.18
N THR A 57 -40.16 -12.29 -0.08
CA THR A 57 -39.09 -12.27 -1.11
C THR A 57 -38.28 -10.97 -1.17
N THR A 58 -38.78 -9.88 -0.59
CA THR A 58 -38.08 -8.58 -0.57
C THR A 58 -36.81 -8.60 0.29
N GLY A 59 -36.85 -9.27 1.45
CA GLY A 59 -35.70 -9.38 2.35
C GLY A 59 -34.52 -10.13 1.73
N ASP A 60 -34.76 -11.24 1.04
CA ASP A 60 -33.70 -12.04 0.41
C ASP A 60 -33.05 -11.29 -0.77
N MET A 61 -33.83 -10.54 -1.54
CA MET A 61 -33.32 -9.69 -2.61
C MET A 61 -32.48 -8.53 -2.07
N GLU A 62 -32.88 -7.92 -0.95
CA GLU A 62 -32.12 -6.87 -0.28
C GLU A 62 -30.80 -7.38 0.31
N ILE A 63 -30.80 -8.57 0.92
CA ILE A 63 -29.58 -9.22 1.43
C ILE A 63 -28.60 -9.49 0.29
N LYS A 64 -29.08 -10.04 -0.84
CA LYS A 64 -28.23 -10.32 -2.01
C LYS A 64 -27.70 -9.03 -2.65
N ALA A 65 -28.52 -7.99 -2.74
CA ALA A 65 -28.08 -6.68 -3.23
C ALA A 65 -27.03 -6.04 -2.30
N GLN A 66 -27.19 -6.19 -0.98
CA GLN A 66 -26.23 -5.69 0.00
C GLN A 66 -24.92 -6.49 -0.02
N GLU A 67 -24.98 -7.79 -0.23
CA GLU A 67 -23.79 -8.64 -0.38
C GLU A 67 -22.98 -8.27 -1.63
N LEU A 68 -23.64 -8.05 -2.78
CA LEU A 68 -22.98 -7.57 -4.00
C LEU A 68 -22.28 -6.22 -3.79
N ARG A 69 -22.92 -5.30 -3.06
CA ARG A 69 -22.31 -4.00 -2.69
C ARG A 69 -21.08 -4.18 -1.80
N ASN A 70 -21.14 -5.07 -0.82
CA ASN A 70 -20.01 -5.37 0.08
C ASN A 70 -18.85 -6.04 -0.67
N GLN A 71 -19.14 -6.96 -1.59
CA GLN A 71 -18.13 -7.56 -2.46
C GLN A 71 -17.46 -6.53 -3.36
N ALA A 72 -18.22 -5.62 -3.98
CA ALA A 72 -17.67 -4.55 -4.80
C ALA A 72 -16.76 -3.60 -3.99
N ARG A 73 -17.15 -3.25 -2.77
CA ARG A 73 -16.30 -2.45 -1.85
C ARG A 73 -15.00 -3.18 -1.50
N LYS A 74 -15.09 -4.47 -1.19
CA LYS A 74 -13.92 -5.30 -0.86
C LYS A 74 -12.96 -5.43 -2.04
N MET A 75 -13.48 -5.66 -3.24
CA MET A 75 -12.65 -5.73 -4.46
C MET A 75 -11.93 -4.41 -4.73
N LYS A 76 -12.61 -3.27 -4.55
CA LYS A 76 -12.01 -1.94 -4.68
C LYS A 76 -10.93 -1.70 -3.63
N GLU A 77 -11.16 -2.07 -2.38
CA GLU A 77 -10.17 -1.93 -1.29
C GLU A 77 -8.94 -2.82 -1.54
N ASP A 78 -9.14 -4.06 -1.98
CA ASP A 78 -8.04 -4.98 -2.31
C ASP A 78 -7.23 -4.49 -3.51
N GLU A 79 -7.88 -3.91 -4.53
CA GLU A 79 -7.23 -3.29 -5.68
C GLU A 79 -6.44 -2.04 -5.28
N GLU A 80 -7.03 -1.15 -4.49
CA GLU A 80 -6.36 0.05 -3.97
C GLU A 80 -5.12 -0.33 -3.14
N LYS A 81 -5.23 -1.34 -2.28
CA LYS A 81 -4.11 -1.86 -1.48
C LYS A 81 -3.02 -2.50 -2.34
N ARG A 82 -3.36 -3.12 -3.48
CA ARG A 82 -2.38 -3.62 -4.45
C ARG A 82 -1.65 -2.46 -5.13
N LEU A 83 -2.39 -1.46 -5.60
CA LEU A 83 -1.84 -0.27 -6.22
C LEU A 83 -0.95 0.54 -5.26
N GLU A 84 -1.33 0.66 -3.99
CA GLU A 84 -0.52 1.32 -2.98
C GLU A 84 0.85 0.64 -2.80
N ARG A 85 0.87 -0.70 -2.66
CA ARG A 85 2.11 -1.47 -2.56
C ARG A 85 2.98 -1.35 -3.81
N GLU A 86 2.36 -1.30 -4.99
CA GLU A 86 3.09 -1.10 -6.25
C GLU A 86 3.68 0.30 -6.35
N ARG A 87 2.91 1.33 -5.99
CA ARG A 87 3.39 2.72 -5.91
C ARG A 87 4.52 2.87 -4.91
N GLU A 88 4.44 2.22 -3.75
CA GLU A 88 5.51 2.24 -2.75
C GLU A 88 6.79 1.58 -3.29
N LYS A 89 6.68 0.43 -3.95
CA LYS A 89 7.81 -0.25 -4.60
C LYS A 89 8.43 0.63 -5.69
N ALA A 90 7.61 1.22 -6.55
CA ALA A 90 8.06 2.13 -7.61
C ALA A 90 8.79 3.34 -7.01
N LYS A 91 8.27 3.91 -5.92
CA LYS A 91 8.91 5.02 -5.21
C LYS A 91 10.28 4.63 -4.64
N ARG A 92 10.40 3.46 -4.00
CA ARG A 92 11.69 2.96 -3.49
C ARG A 92 12.70 2.75 -4.60
N VAL A 93 12.28 2.16 -5.73
CA VAL A 93 13.15 1.95 -6.89
C VAL A 93 13.62 3.27 -7.50
N ALA A 94 12.73 4.26 -7.61
CA ALA A 94 13.07 5.59 -8.12
C ALA A 94 14.10 6.28 -7.20
N GLU A 95 13.87 6.26 -5.88
CA GLU A 95 14.79 6.83 -4.89
C GLU A 95 16.17 6.16 -4.93
N ASP A 96 16.23 4.83 -5.01
CA ASP A 96 17.50 4.09 -5.12
C ASP A 96 18.24 4.40 -6.43
N ASN A 97 17.51 4.59 -7.53
CA ASN A 97 18.11 4.99 -8.81
C ASN A 97 18.68 6.41 -8.73
N GLU A 98 17.96 7.36 -8.12
CA GLU A 98 18.45 8.72 -7.88
C GLU A 98 19.71 8.72 -7.02
N ARG A 99 19.71 7.99 -5.91
CA ARG A 99 20.89 7.82 -5.05
C ARG A 99 22.08 7.24 -5.83
N LYS A 100 21.84 6.24 -6.67
CA LYS A 100 22.87 5.62 -7.51
C LYS A 100 23.45 6.61 -8.51
N ARG A 101 22.63 7.43 -9.17
CA ARG A 101 23.08 8.49 -10.08
C ARG A 101 23.95 9.52 -9.34
N TYR A 102 23.52 9.96 -8.17
CA TYR A 102 24.28 10.91 -7.36
C TYR A 102 25.66 10.37 -6.95
N LEU A 103 25.71 9.12 -6.46
CA LEU A 103 26.96 8.47 -6.08
C LEU A 103 27.89 8.28 -7.29
N ALA A 104 27.35 7.92 -8.45
CA ALA A 104 28.11 7.76 -9.68
C ALA A 104 28.74 9.09 -10.12
N SER A 105 27.97 10.20 -10.11
CA SER A 105 28.50 11.53 -10.42
C SER A 105 29.61 11.96 -9.46
N ARG A 106 29.43 11.73 -8.15
CA ARG A 106 30.45 12.07 -7.14
C ARG A 106 31.73 11.25 -7.32
N LYS A 107 31.59 9.96 -7.66
CA LYS A 107 32.72 9.07 -7.94
C LYS A 107 33.45 9.50 -9.22
N ALA A 108 32.72 9.82 -10.28
CA ALA A 108 33.29 10.29 -11.54
C ALA A 108 34.09 11.59 -11.35
N GLN A 109 33.54 12.58 -10.63
CA GLN A 109 34.23 13.82 -10.32
C GLN A 109 35.52 13.58 -9.53
N LYS A 110 35.46 12.74 -8.49
CA LYS A 110 36.64 12.40 -7.67
C LYS A 110 37.70 11.65 -8.48
N GLU A 111 37.30 10.78 -9.39
CA GLU A 111 38.21 10.05 -10.25
C GLU A 111 38.86 10.97 -11.29
N GLU A 112 38.11 11.90 -11.87
CA GLU A 112 38.64 12.93 -12.76
C GLU A 112 39.65 13.85 -12.06
N GLU A 113 39.34 14.30 -10.84
CA GLU A 113 40.28 15.06 -10.01
C GLU A 113 41.55 14.25 -9.73
N LYS A 114 41.43 12.96 -9.40
CA LYS A 114 42.58 12.07 -9.18
C LYS A 114 43.43 11.95 -10.44
N ARG A 115 42.81 11.77 -11.61
CA ARG A 115 43.51 11.73 -12.91
C ARG A 115 44.20 13.05 -13.21
N ALA A 116 43.59 14.19 -12.90
CA ALA A 116 44.22 15.50 -13.08
C ALA A 116 45.44 15.67 -12.16
N ARG A 117 45.33 15.29 -10.88
CA ARG A 117 46.46 15.29 -9.93
C ARG A 117 47.60 14.38 -10.38
N GLU A 118 47.27 13.21 -10.89
CA GLU A 118 48.26 12.26 -11.39
C GLU A 118 48.98 12.79 -12.65
N LYS A 119 48.25 13.43 -13.58
CA LYS A 119 48.86 14.12 -14.73
C LYS A 119 49.85 15.21 -14.28
N VAL A 120 49.50 15.99 -13.26
CA VAL A 120 50.42 17.00 -12.70
C VAL A 120 51.65 16.35 -12.09
N ARG A 121 51.47 15.27 -11.31
CA ARG A 121 52.57 14.51 -10.72
C ARG A 121 53.52 13.96 -11.80
N GLN A 122 52.99 13.37 -12.86
CA GLN A 122 53.78 12.86 -13.97
C GLN A 122 54.55 13.98 -14.69
N LYS A 123 53.91 15.14 -14.92
CA LYS A 123 54.60 16.31 -15.50
C LYS A 123 55.75 16.80 -14.62
N LEU A 124 55.53 16.88 -13.30
CA LEU A 124 56.58 17.27 -12.35
C LEU A 124 57.74 16.27 -12.33
N GLU A 125 57.43 14.97 -12.40
CA GLU A 125 58.44 13.91 -12.39
C GLU A 125 59.24 13.87 -13.70
N ALA A 126 58.57 14.08 -14.83
CA ALA A 126 59.23 14.23 -16.13
C ALA A 126 60.13 15.48 -16.17
N ASP A 127 59.66 16.64 -15.71
CA ASP A 127 60.45 17.87 -15.63
C ASP A 127 61.66 17.70 -14.70
N LYS A 128 61.46 17.04 -13.55
CA LYS A 128 62.55 16.70 -12.62
C LYS A 128 63.60 15.80 -13.28
N ASN A 129 63.16 14.80 -14.06
CA ASN A 129 64.07 13.92 -14.79
C ASN A 129 64.80 14.64 -15.92
N GLU A 130 64.14 15.52 -16.67
CA GLU A 130 64.78 16.30 -17.73
C GLU A 130 65.84 17.24 -17.17
N ARG A 131 65.56 17.95 -16.06
CA ARG A 131 66.59 18.76 -15.38
C ARG A 131 67.78 17.91 -14.91
N ARG A 132 67.53 16.70 -14.39
CA ARG A 132 68.62 15.77 -14.00
C ARG A 132 69.43 15.30 -15.21
N ARG A 133 68.78 15.08 -16.36
CA ARG A 133 69.44 14.73 -17.63
C ARG A 133 70.34 15.86 -18.12
N VAL A 134 69.84 17.10 -18.13
CA VAL A 134 70.59 18.31 -18.53
C VAL A 134 71.78 18.56 -17.61
N LEU A 135 71.62 18.35 -16.31
CA LEU A 135 72.70 18.51 -15.33
C LEU A 135 73.73 17.35 -15.33
N GLY A 136 73.57 16.35 -16.21
CA GLY A 136 74.49 15.21 -16.30
C GLY A 136 74.47 14.28 -15.09
N LEU A 137 73.43 14.34 -14.24
CA LEU A 137 73.28 13.47 -13.07
C LEU A 137 72.75 12.08 -13.49
N PRO A 138 73.31 10.97 -12.97
CA PRO A 138 72.85 9.62 -13.29
C PRO A 138 71.37 9.42 -12.93
N PRO A 139 70.61 8.55 -13.62
CA PRO A 139 69.17 8.36 -13.39
C PRO A 139 68.89 8.10 -11.91
N SER A 140 67.85 8.76 -11.38
CA SER A 140 67.48 8.65 -9.97
C SER A 140 66.95 7.25 -9.76
N ALA A 141 67.79 6.33 -9.29
CA ALA A 141 67.32 5.06 -8.77
C ALA A 141 66.26 5.37 -7.72
N SER A 142 65.04 4.90 -7.96
CA SER A 142 63.91 5.00 -7.03
C SER A 142 64.37 4.50 -5.67
N HIS A 143 64.60 5.41 -4.74
CA HIS A 143 64.90 5.04 -3.37
C HIS A 143 63.62 4.47 -2.75
N THR A 144 63.50 3.14 -2.75
CA THR A 144 63.12 2.41 -1.54
C THR A 144 64.30 2.43 -0.55
N ALA A 145 64.90 3.60 -0.33
CA ALA A 145 65.86 3.82 0.73
C ALA A 145 65.12 4.54 1.84
N THR A 146 64.67 3.74 2.80
CA THR A 146 64.44 4.16 4.17
C THR A 146 65.70 4.88 4.67
N ILE A 147 65.73 6.20 4.55
CA ILE A 147 66.68 7.05 5.29
C ILE A 147 65.89 7.56 6.50
N PRO A 148 66.26 7.18 7.75
CA PRO A 148 65.62 7.75 8.92
C PRO A 148 66.18 9.17 9.12
N SER A 149 65.51 10.17 8.53
CA SER A 149 65.83 11.57 8.81
C SER A 149 65.11 11.97 10.10
N ALA A 150 65.88 11.99 11.19
CA ALA A 150 65.50 12.56 12.45
C ALA A 150 65.46 14.10 12.35
N HIS A 151 64.41 14.65 12.98
CA HIS A 151 64.23 16.05 13.35
C HIS A 151 63.95 17.06 12.23
N ASP A 152 62.64 17.23 11.95
CA ASP A 152 62.08 18.57 12.00
C ASP A 152 60.65 18.55 12.54
N LYS A 153 60.50 19.10 13.75
CA LYS A 153 59.22 19.33 14.40
C LYS A 153 58.61 20.59 13.78
N LYS A 154 57.58 20.45 12.95
CA LYS A 154 56.51 21.46 12.76
C LYS A 154 55.32 20.82 12.01
N ASN A 155 54.22 20.65 12.75
CA ASN A 155 52.84 20.43 12.32
C ASN A 155 52.61 19.54 11.08
N TYR A 156 52.77 18.23 11.25
CA TYR A 156 52.05 17.26 10.42
C TYR A 156 50.79 16.86 11.18
N VAL A 157 49.64 17.46 10.82
CA VAL A 157 48.34 16.96 11.29
C VAL A 157 48.26 15.52 10.82
N SER A 158 48.28 14.60 11.79
CA SER A 158 48.18 13.17 11.56
C SER A 158 46.91 12.90 10.77
N VAL A 159 47.08 12.56 9.50
CA VAL A 159 46.03 11.93 8.71
C VAL A 159 45.72 10.62 9.41
N THR A 160 44.64 10.59 10.18
CA THR A 160 44.13 9.37 10.78
C THR A 160 43.88 8.40 9.63
N SER A 161 44.56 7.26 9.64
CA SER A 161 44.24 6.16 8.75
C SER A 161 42.75 5.82 8.91
N VAL A 162 42.11 5.39 7.83
CA VAL A 162 40.66 5.09 7.81
C VAL A 162 40.27 4.12 8.94
N SER A 163 41.19 3.25 9.38
CA SER A 163 41.02 2.37 10.53
C SER A 163 40.82 3.10 11.86
N ASP A 164 41.56 4.19 12.12
CA ASP A 164 41.41 4.95 13.37
C ASP A 164 40.10 5.73 13.41
N ALA A 165 39.66 6.27 12.28
CA ALA A 165 38.36 6.92 12.16
C ALA A 165 37.20 5.91 12.38
N GLU A 166 37.30 4.71 11.81
CA GLU A 166 36.33 3.62 12.01
C GLU A 166 36.31 3.12 13.47
N GLN A 167 37.48 2.97 14.09
CA GLN A 167 37.62 2.63 15.52
C GLN A 167 36.93 3.69 16.40
N MET A 168 37.17 4.98 16.14
CA MET A 168 36.51 6.07 16.86
C MET A 168 34.99 6.06 16.67
N MET A 169 34.49 5.78 15.45
CA MET A 169 33.05 5.64 15.22
C MET A 169 32.46 4.44 15.98
N LYS A 170 33.17 3.31 16.03
CA LYS A 170 32.75 2.12 16.78
C LYS A 170 32.70 2.39 18.29
N VAL A 171 33.69 3.09 18.83
CA VAL A 171 33.71 3.51 20.25
C VAL A 171 32.54 4.46 20.54
N ARG A 172 32.30 5.47 19.69
CA ARG A 172 31.17 6.40 19.85
C ARG A 172 29.82 5.68 19.80
N SER A 173 29.65 4.71 18.90
CA SER A 173 28.44 3.89 18.82
C SER A 173 28.26 3.01 20.06
N LYS A 174 29.35 2.43 20.59
CA LYS A 174 29.30 1.60 21.80
C LYS A 174 28.95 2.42 23.05
N VAL A 175 29.46 3.64 23.16
CA VAL A 175 29.08 4.59 24.23
C VAL A 175 27.60 4.98 24.11
N ARG A 176 27.13 5.34 22.91
CA ARG A 176 25.71 5.67 22.67
C ARG A 176 24.78 4.50 23.01
N PHE A 177 25.15 3.28 22.61
CA PHE A 177 24.36 2.09 22.92
C PHE A 177 24.30 1.80 24.43
N LYS A 178 25.43 1.96 25.14
CA LYS A 178 25.47 1.80 26.60
C LYS A 178 24.63 2.87 27.33
N LEU A 179 24.65 4.11 26.83
CA LEU A 179 23.79 5.18 27.34
C LEU A 179 22.31 4.91 27.07
N PHE A 180 21.97 4.41 25.88
CA PHE A 180 20.60 4.03 25.53
C PHE A 180 20.07 2.92 26.45
N LEU A 181 20.86 1.86 26.69
CA LEU A 181 20.48 0.79 27.61
C LEU A 181 20.34 1.29 29.05
N PHE A 182 21.23 2.18 29.50
CA PHE A 182 21.14 2.79 30.83
C PHE A 182 19.86 3.62 30.99
N MET A 183 19.53 4.45 30.00
CA MET A 183 18.30 5.26 30.02
C MET A 183 17.04 4.41 29.89
N SER A 184 17.04 3.40 29.02
CA SER A 184 15.92 2.45 28.90
C SER A 184 15.68 1.69 30.21
N GLY A 185 16.74 1.27 30.90
CA GLY A 185 16.62 0.63 32.21
C GLY A 185 16.11 1.58 33.30
N MET A 186 16.54 2.84 33.28
CA MET A 186 16.03 3.87 34.19
C MET A 186 14.54 4.15 33.94
N LEU A 187 14.12 4.29 32.67
CA LEU A 187 12.71 4.43 32.31
C LEU A 187 11.89 3.21 32.75
N GLN A 188 12.38 1.99 32.52
CA GLN A 188 11.68 0.78 32.93
C GLN A 188 11.47 0.73 34.45
N ARG A 189 12.46 1.14 35.25
CA ARG A 189 12.36 1.25 36.71
C ARG A 189 11.37 2.32 37.17
N ILE A 190 11.28 3.44 36.44
CA ILE A 190 10.30 4.50 36.72
C ILE A 190 8.89 4.01 36.40
N LEU A 191 8.69 3.31 35.27
CA LEU A 191 7.40 2.74 34.91
C LEU A 191 6.95 1.65 35.88
N THR A 192 7.85 0.76 36.33
CA THR A 192 7.51 -0.26 37.33
C THR A 192 7.25 0.33 38.72
N ALA A 193 7.92 1.43 39.08
CA ALA A 193 7.62 2.19 40.31
C ALA A 193 6.24 2.89 40.23
N LYS A 194 5.84 3.40 39.07
CA LYS A 194 4.49 3.98 38.85
C LYS A 194 3.39 2.93 38.92
N ASN A 195 3.61 1.73 38.37
CA ASN A 195 2.61 0.66 38.37
C ASN A 195 2.47 -0.08 39.72
N SER A 196 3.39 0.11 40.67
CA SER A 196 3.36 -0.57 41.98
C SER A 196 2.81 0.29 43.13
N GLY A 197 2.21 1.46 42.84
CA GLY A 197 1.55 2.30 43.84
C GLY A 197 2.47 2.93 44.89
N LYS A 198 3.79 2.79 44.79
CA LYS A 198 4.78 3.33 45.75
C LYS A 198 5.23 4.76 45.40
N PHE A 199 4.33 5.59 44.87
CA PHE A 199 4.65 6.94 44.37
C PHE A 199 4.37 8.07 45.37
N VAL A 200 4.52 7.82 46.68
CA VAL A 200 4.37 8.87 47.70
C VAL A 200 5.64 9.16 48.51
N LEU A 201 6.74 8.40 48.38
CA LEU A 201 7.95 8.70 49.19
C LEU A 201 9.27 8.91 48.45
N ALA A 202 9.33 8.79 47.12
CA ALA A 202 10.60 8.98 46.40
C ALA A 202 10.88 10.43 45.96
N ILE A 203 9.86 11.31 45.92
CA ILE A 203 10.04 12.70 45.46
C ILE A 203 10.47 13.64 46.60
N HIS A 204 10.32 13.24 47.87
CA HIS A 204 10.62 14.14 49.00
C HIS A 204 12.06 14.06 49.55
N TYR A 205 12.89 13.12 49.12
CA TYR A 205 14.27 12.98 49.62
C TYR A 205 15.37 13.52 48.70
N SER A 206 15.02 14.13 47.56
CA SER A 206 16.00 14.78 46.67
C SER A 206 15.95 16.30 46.71
N ARG A 207 15.15 16.91 47.59
CA ARG A 207 15.05 18.37 47.77
C ARG A 207 15.63 18.90 49.10
N ILE A 208 16.22 18.06 49.94
CA ILE A 208 16.86 18.46 51.22
C ILE A 208 18.35 18.06 51.24
N ARG A 209 19.06 18.22 50.11
CA ARG A 209 20.52 18.07 50.10
C ARG A 209 21.20 18.91 49.02
N LEU A 210 20.66 20.10 48.81
CA LEU A 210 21.26 21.17 47.99
C LEU A 210 21.26 22.53 48.70
N GLU A 211 20.86 22.57 49.97
CA GLU A 211 21.06 23.70 50.88
C GLU A 211 21.62 23.14 52.19
N ASP A 212 22.93 22.88 52.17
CA ASP A 212 23.92 22.94 53.27
C ASP A 212 25.28 22.49 52.73
#